data_AF-A0A356QF82-F1
#
_entry.id   AF-A0A356QF82-F1
#
_cell.length_a   1.000
_cell.length_b   1.000
_cell.length_c   1.000
_cell.angle_alpha   90.00
_cell.angle_beta   90.00
_cell.angle_gamma   90.00
#
_symmetry.space_group_name_H-M   'P 1'
#
loop_
_entity.id
_entity.type
_entity.pdbx_description
1 polymer ?
#
loop_
_entity_poly.entity_id
_entity_poly.type
_entity_poly.pdbx_seq_one_letter_code
_entity_poly.pdbx_strand_id
1 'polypeptide(L)'
;EYRGEANKHLRNGALLSKARWLFMAQFRDRFPQKVLAEMRGVFDENNISPFWESLGKHFFPMDFNEADRLTGLGQKSFIGELMPKFPIYTTFMSEEARACIGQVHRHTRPALEMLKKEGLRWEGYIDIFDGGPTVEAYIDDVRAIRNSQLYQVEVSASAPQESVSRWLAASTQMLNFTASWIGRGPADSSTIVLTPDEAERLGVSTGDAVRLLET
;
A
#
# COMPACT_ATOMS: atom_id res chain seq x y z
N GLU A 1 2.14 19.21 0.47
CA GLU A 1 1.45 19.00 1.76
C GLU A 1 1.03 17.55 1.92
N TYR A 2 1.39 16.91 3.04
CA TYR A 2 0.86 15.58 3.38
C TYR A 2 -0.61 15.72 3.81
N ARG A 3 -1.53 15.33 2.94
CA ARG A 3 -3.00 15.48 3.14
C ARG A 3 -3.57 14.71 4.35
N GLY A 4 -2.75 13.97 5.09
CA GLY A 4 -3.18 13.10 6.19
C GLY A 4 -2.89 13.63 7.61
N GLU A 5 -2.25 14.78 7.78
CA GLU A 5 -1.77 15.22 9.11
C GLU A 5 -2.91 15.59 10.07
N ALA A 6 -3.84 16.44 9.60
CA ALA A 6 -5.02 16.86 10.39
C ALA A 6 -5.92 15.68 10.81
N ASN A 7 -5.95 14.61 10.01
CA ASN A 7 -6.83 13.45 10.19
C ASN A 7 -6.12 12.19 10.67
N LYS A 8 -4.89 12.32 11.19
CA LYS A 8 -4.09 11.16 11.64
C LYS A 8 -4.80 10.34 12.72
N HIS A 9 -5.57 11.00 13.58
CA HIS A 9 -6.37 10.38 14.65
C HIS A 9 -7.49 9.46 14.10
N LEU A 10 -7.99 9.70 12.89
CA LEU A 10 -9.05 8.90 12.26
C LEU A 10 -8.54 7.57 11.68
N ARG A 11 -7.22 7.32 11.67
CA ARG A 11 -6.61 6.08 11.16
C ARG A 11 -6.97 5.75 9.69
N ASN A 12 -7.36 6.75 8.90
CA ASN A 12 -7.75 6.58 7.50
C ASN A 12 -6.64 5.97 6.63
N GLY A 13 -5.38 6.35 6.84
CA GLY A 13 -4.25 5.75 6.11
C GLY A 13 -4.09 4.25 6.40
N ALA A 14 -4.31 3.84 7.65
CA ALA A 14 -4.30 2.43 8.04
C ALA A 14 -5.48 1.67 7.44
N LEU A 15 -6.68 2.27 7.47
CA LEU A 15 -7.88 1.72 6.84
C LEU A 15 -7.65 1.45 5.35
N LEU A 16 -7.26 2.48 4.59
CA LEU A 16 -7.03 2.38 3.14
C LEU A 16 -5.91 1.40 2.79
N SER A 17 -4.86 1.30 3.63
CA SER A 17 -3.82 0.29 3.46
C SER A 17 -4.34 -1.13 3.68
N LYS A 18 -4.98 -1.39 4.81
CA LYS A 18 -5.46 -2.73 5.17
C LYS A 18 -6.65 -3.19 4.33
N ALA A 19 -7.51 -2.30 3.88
CA ALA A 19 -8.60 -2.62 2.96
C ALA A 19 -8.09 -3.26 1.66
N ARG A 20 -6.96 -2.79 1.13
CA ARG A 20 -6.32 -3.40 -0.05
C ARG A 20 -5.87 -4.83 0.22
N TRP A 21 -5.28 -5.08 1.39
CA TRP A 21 -4.89 -6.44 1.81
C TRP A 21 -6.10 -7.34 1.99
N LEU A 22 -7.17 -6.86 2.62
CA LEU A 22 -8.41 -7.62 2.77
C LEU A 22 -9.07 -7.95 1.43
N PHE A 23 -9.06 -7.01 0.48
CA PHE A 23 -9.53 -7.24 -0.89
C PHE A 23 -8.70 -8.34 -1.59
N MET A 24 -7.37 -8.24 -1.50
CA MET A 24 -6.46 -9.24 -2.06
C MET A 24 -6.63 -10.62 -1.42
N ALA A 25 -6.81 -10.68 -0.10
CA ALA A 25 -7.09 -11.92 0.62
C ALA A 25 -8.44 -12.53 0.19
N GLN A 26 -9.45 -11.70 -0.06
CA GLN A 26 -10.78 -12.14 -0.44
C GLN A 26 -10.83 -12.69 -1.88
N PHE A 27 -10.11 -12.05 -2.80
CA PHE A 27 -10.10 -12.39 -4.22
C PHE A 27 -8.73 -12.89 -4.66
N ARG A 28 -8.14 -13.78 -3.85
CA ARG A 28 -6.74 -14.21 -3.97
C ARG A 28 -6.37 -14.74 -5.35
N ASP A 29 -7.31 -15.40 -6.03
CA ASP A 29 -7.18 -15.96 -7.38
C ASP A 29 -7.13 -14.90 -8.49
N ARG A 30 -7.40 -13.63 -8.18
CA ARG A 30 -7.30 -12.50 -9.10
C ARG A 30 -5.95 -11.79 -9.04
N PHE A 31 -5.07 -12.20 -8.12
CA PHE A 31 -3.78 -11.55 -7.89
C PHE A 31 -2.60 -12.51 -8.12
N PRO A 32 -1.47 -11.99 -8.64
CA PRO A 32 -0.25 -12.79 -8.79
C PRO A 32 0.32 -13.20 -7.43
N GLN A 33 1.32 -14.09 -7.44
CA GLN A 33 1.97 -14.58 -6.21
C GLN A 33 2.79 -13.53 -5.47
N LYS A 34 3.24 -12.48 -6.15
CA LYS A 34 4.02 -11.39 -5.56
C LYS A 34 3.26 -10.07 -5.63
N VAL A 35 3.38 -9.28 -4.57
CA VAL A 35 2.96 -7.88 -4.53
C VAL A 35 4.19 -6.99 -4.42
N LEU A 36 4.13 -5.85 -5.08
CA LEU A 36 5.18 -4.85 -5.08
C LEU A 36 4.61 -3.47 -4.77
N ALA A 37 5.45 -2.62 -4.18
CA ALA A 37 5.17 -1.20 -4.01
C ALA A 37 6.44 -0.39 -4.31
N GLU A 38 6.33 0.52 -5.27
CA GLU A 38 7.38 1.47 -5.62
C GLU A 38 7.26 2.68 -4.70
N MET A 39 8.37 2.99 -4.02
CA MET A 39 8.40 4.04 -3.01
C MET A 39 9.14 5.24 -3.58
N ARG A 40 8.47 6.40 -3.63
CA ARG A 40 9.08 7.65 -4.09
C ARG A 40 10.43 7.92 -3.41
N GLY A 41 11.45 8.12 -4.23
CA GLY A 41 12.83 8.37 -3.85
C GLY A 41 13.10 9.76 -3.29
N VAL A 42 14.37 10.14 -3.15
CA VAL A 42 14.78 11.38 -2.51
C VAL A 42 14.68 12.56 -3.51
N PHE A 43 14.09 13.65 -3.03
CA PHE A 43 14.06 14.95 -3.69
C PHE A 43 14.52 16.00 -2.68
N ASP A 44 15.24 17.02 -3.16
CA ASP A 44 15.65 18.16 -2.35
C ASP A 44 14.49 19.17 -2.16
N GLU A 45 14.80 20.30 -1.53
CA GLU A 45 13.82 21.36 -1.26
C GLU A 45 13.33 22.08 -2.53
N ASN A 46 14.09 22.00 -3.63
CA ASN A 46 13.74 22.52 -4.94
C ASN A 46 13.03 21.48 -5.81
N ASN A 47 12.67 20.32 -5.24
CA ASN A 47 12.05 19.19 -5.91
C ASN A 47 12.91 18.60 -7.05
N ILE A 48 14.24 18.64 -6.87
CA ILE A 48 15.23 18.02 -7.75
C ILE A 48 15.66 16.67 -7.16
N SER A 49 15.71 15.62 -7.98
CA SER A 49 16.25 14.32 -7.57
C SER A 49 17.75 14.24 -7.87
N PRO A 50 18.62 14.03 -6.87
CA PRO A 50 20.05 13.81 -7.10
C PRO A 50 20.33 12.58 -7.98
N PHE A 51 19.48 11.55 -7.86
CA PHE A 51 19.58 10.35 -8.68
C PHE A 51 19.30 10.66 -10.16
N TRP A 52 18.22 11.40 -10.44
CA TRP A 52 17.90 11.85 -11.80
C TRP A 52 19.02 12.70 -12.40
N GLU A 53 19.53 13.65 -11.63
CA GLU A 53 20.59 14.56 -12.07
C GLU A 53 21.91 13.87 -12.35
N SER A 54 22.21 12.76 -11.68
CA SER A 54 23.45 12.02 -11.93
C SER A 54 23.31 10.95 -13.01
N LEU A 55 22.08 10.51 -13.32
CA LEU A 55 21.87 9.38 -14.21
C LEU A 55 20.83 9.67 -15.29
N GLY A 56 19.57 9.82 -14.90
CA GLY A 56 18.44 9.89 -15.83
C GLY A 56 18.58 10.98 -16.89
N LYS A 57 19.01 12.19 -16.51
CA LYS A 57 19.15 13.30 -17.47
C LYS A 57 20.11 13.04 -18.65
N HIS A 58 20.99 12.05 -18.53
CA HIS A 58 21.93 11.69 -19.60
C HIS A 58 21.30 10.78 -20.66
N PHE A 59 20.20 10.10 -20.32
CA PHE A 59 19.50 9.17 -21.21
C PHE A 59 18.18 9.73 -21.73
N PHE A 60 17.55 10.63 -20.98
CA PHE A 60 16.27 11.23 -21.33
C PHE A 60 16.46 12.70 -21.73
N PRO A 61 16.05 13.11 -22.94
CA PRO A 61 16.20 14.50 -23.42
C PRO A 61 15.16 15.46 -22.81
N MET A 62 14.62 15.14 -21.63
CA MET A 62 13.53 15.87 -20.97
C MET A 62 13.81 16.01 -19.48
N ASP A 63 13.14 16.95 -18.81
CA ASP A 63 13.24 17.09 -17.36
C ASP A 63 12.48 15.99 -16.60
N PHE A 64 12.77 15.86 -15.30
CA PHE A 64 12.15 14.85 -14.44
C PHE A 64 10.61 14.95 -14.42
N ASN A 65 10.07 16.17 -14.29
CA ASN A 65 8.63 16.35 -14.14
C ASN A 65 7.87 15.92 -15.39
N GLU A 66 8.44 16.18 -16.57
CA GLU A 66 7.88 15.77 -17.84
C GLU A 66 7.98 14.26 -18.03
N ALA A 67 9.10 13.63 -17.65
CA ALA A 67 9.24 12.17 -17.67
C ALA A 67 8.25 11.47 -16.71
N ASP A 68 8.10 11.99 -15.49
CA ASP A 68 7.13 11.51 -14.49
C ASP A 68 5.70 11.67 -14.98
N ARG A 69 5.38 12.82 -15.60
CA ARG A 69 4.06 13.08 -16.19
C ARG A 69 3.72 12.11 -17.32
N LEU A 70 4.65 11.87 -18.26
CA LEU A 70 4.42 10.92 -19.36
C LEU A 70 4.22 9.48 -18.85
N THR A 71 5.00 9.09 -17.84
CA THR A 71 4.86 7.79 -17.17
C THR A 71 3.50 7.67 -16.47
N GLY A 72 3.07 8.72 -15.77
CA GLY A 72 1.75 8.81 -15.13
C GLY A 72 0.58 8.77 -16.12
N LEU A 73 0.77 9.23 -17.35
CA LEU A 73 -0.20 9.14 -18.45
C LEU A 73 -0.18 7.79 -19.19
N GLY A 74 0.64 6.84 -18.75
CA GLY A 74 0.69 5.48 -19.31
C GLY A 74 1.51 5.36 -20.60
N GLN A 75 2.21 6.41 -21.02
CA GLN A 75 3.08 6.37 -22.20
C GLN A 75 4.43 5.75 -21.84
N LYS A 76 4.46 4.45 -21.54
CA LYS A 76 5.68 3.77 -21.05
C LYS A 76 6.64 3.30 -22.15
N SER A 77 6.29 3.48 -23.43
CA SER A 77 7.09 2.99 -24.57
C SER A 77 8.46 3.67 -24.65
N PHE A 78 8.56 4.96 -24.31
CA PHE A 78 9.83 5.70 -24.37
C PHE A 78 10.87 5.18 -23.35
N ILE A 79 10.41 4.60 -22.24
CA ILE A 79 11.29 4.09 -21.17
C ILE A 79 12.15 2.95 -21.70
N GLY A 80 11.57 1.99 -22.42
CA GLY A 80 12.31 0.84 -22.95
C GLY A 80 13.32 1.21 -24.02
N GLU A 81 13.11 2.31 -24.74
CA GLU A 81 14.00 2.79 -25.81
C GLU A 81 15.18 3.61 -25.27
N LEU A 82 14.95 4.39 -24.21
CA LEU A 82 15.94 5.30 -23.63
C LEU A 82 16.74 4.67 -22.48
N MET A 83 16.24 3.59 -21.89
CA MET A 83 16.94 2.94 -20.78
C MET A 83 18.27 2.29 -21.23
N PRO A 84 19.34 2.44 -20.43
CA PRO A 84 20.61 1.76 -20.66
C PRO A 84 20.42 0.24 -20.75
N LYS A 85 20.93 -0.36 -21.83
CA LYS A 85 20.89 -1.82 -22.03
C LYS A 85 21.98 -2.57 -21.26
N PHE A 86 22.97 -1.84 -20.75
CA PHE A 86 24.13 -2.38 -20.06
C PHE A 86 24.16 -1.92 -18.59
N PRO A 87 24.78 -2.70 -17.69
CA PRO A 87 24.94 -2.30 -16.30
C PRO A 87 25.65 -0.95 -16.17
N ILE A 88 25.19 -0.16 -15.20
CA ILE A 88 25.79 1.12 -14.84
C ILE A 88 26.55 0.95 -13.54
N TYR A 89 27.83 1.31 -13.55
CA TYR A 89 28.65 1.31 -12.35
C TYR A 89 28.29 2.53 -11.49
N THR A 90 27.75 2.27 -10.30
CA THR A 90 27.36 3.33 -9.35
C THR A 90 28.53 4.21 -8.94
N THR A 91 29.77 3.74 -9.05
CA THR A 91 30.99 4.53 -8.81
C THR A 91 31.17 5.72 -9.76
N PHE A 92 30.47 5.76 -10.89
CA PHE A 92 30.46 6.91 -11.80
C PHE A 92 29.37 7.94 -11.46
N MET A 93 28.48 7.64 -10.52
CA MET A 93 27.48 8.58 -10.05
C MET A 93 28.08 9.51 -8.99
N SER A 94 27.47 10.69 -8.79
CA SER A 94 27.84 11.56 -7.68
C SER A 94 27.62 10.88 -6.32
N GLU A 95 28.35 11.32 -5.30
CA GLU A 95 28.19 10.76 -3.94
C GLU A 95 26.76 10.92 -3.42
N GLU A 96 26.14 12.06 -3.69
CA GLU A 96 24.75 12.36 -3.32
C GLU A 96 23.76 11.42 -4.02
N ALA A 97 23.95 11.16 -5.33
CA ALA A 97 23.11 10.24 -6.07
C ALA A 97 23.25 8.79 -5.58
N ARG A 98 24.48 8.35 -5.29
CA ARG A 98 24.72 7.03 -4.68
C ARG A 98 24.05 6.90 -3.31
N ALA A 99 24.09 7.96 -2.51
CA ALA A 99 23.43 7.99 -1.20
C ALA A 99 21.91 7.94 -1.28
N CYS A 100 21.30 8.33 -2.41
CA CYS A 100 19.86 8.28 -2.63
C CYS A 100 19.35 6.87 -3.00
N ILE A 101 20.21 5.96 -3.47
CA ILE A 101 19.81 4.63 -3.92
C ILE A 101 19.13 3.86 -2.78
N GLY A 102 17.88 3.44 -3.02
CA GLY A 102 17.07 2.71 -2.04
C GLY A 102 16.58 3.56 -0.88
N GLN A 103 16.77 4.88 -0.92
CA GLN A 103 16.24 5.81 0.07
C GLN A 103 14.90 6.37 -0.38
N VAL A 104 14.03 6.70 0.59
CA VAL A 104 12.70 7.25 0.33
C VAL A 104 12.60 8.72 0.72
N HIS A 105 11.72 9.45 0.04
CA HIS A 105 11.33 10.80 0.41
C HIS A 105 10.86 10.86 1.88
N ARG A 106 11.09 11.99 2.56
CA ARG A 106 10.66 12.18 3.97
C ARG A 106 9.17 11.89 4.21
N HIS A 107 8.32 12.25 3.25
CA HIS A 107 6.86 12.01 3.33
C HIS A 107 6.46 10.57 2.99
N THR A 108 7.36 9.79 2.39
CA THR A 108 7.13 8.39 2.00
C THR A 108 7.53 7.43 3.13
N ARG A 109 8.42 7.84 4.04
CA ARG A 109 8.89 7.04 5.18
C ARG A 109 7.76 6.37 5.99
N PRO A 110 6.67 7.05 6.38
CA PRO A 110 5.59 6.42 7.14
C PRO A 110 4.90 5.28 6.38
N ALA A 111 4.72 5.43 5.06
CA ALA A 111 4.11 4.41 4.21
C ALA A 111 5.02 3.19 4.08
N LEU A 112 6.33 3.40 3.87
CA LEU A 112 7.31 2.32 3.84
C LEU A 112 7.30 1.49 5.14
N GLU A 113 7.28 2.16 6.29
CA GLU A 113 7.24 1.47 7.59
C GLU A 113 5.94 0.69 7.80
N MET A 114 4.80 1.16 7.27
CA MET A 114 3.57 0.38 7.28
C MET A 114 3.68 -0.89 6.43
N LEU A 115 4.29 -0.81 5.25
CA LEU A 115 4.46 -1.97 4.37
C LEU A 115 5.45 -2.99 4.96
N LYS A 116 6.54 -2.54 5.57
CA LYS A 116 7.48 -3.41 6.29
C LYS A 116 6.81 -4.19 7.42
N LYS A 117 5.92 -3.54 8.18
CA LYS A 117 5.12 -4.22 9.24
C LYS A 117 4.18 -5.29 8.70
N GLU A 118 3.75 -5.17 7.44
CA GLU A 118 2.96 -6.20 6.77
C GLU A 118 3.83 -7.29 6.13
N GLY A 119 5.15 -7.12 6.08
CA GLY A 119 6.11 -8.14 5.65
C GLY A 119 6.88 -7.81 4.36
N LEU A 120 6.64 -6.65 3.75
CA LEU A 120 7.33 -6.24 2.52
C LEU A 120 8.79 -5.86 2.78
N ARG A 121 9.68 -6.21 1.84
CA ARG A 121 11.14 -6.06 1.97
C ARG A 121 11.73 -5.47 0.69
N TRP A 122 12.83 -4.75 0.82
CA TRP A 122 13.59 -4.28 -0.33
C TRP A 122 14.58 -5.36 -0.76
N GLU A 123 14.42 -5.86 -1.99
CA GLU A 123 15.25 -6.94 -2.56
C GLU A 123 16.19 -6.41 -3.67
N GLY A 124 16.56 -5.12 -3.59
CA GLY A 124 17.57 -4.51 -4.46
C GLY A 124 17.06 -3.80 -5.71
N TYR A 125 15.74 -3.80 -5.97
CA TYR A 125 15.13 -3.04 -7.06
C TYR A 125 14.91 -1.58 -6.68
N ILE A 126 15.16 -0.68 -7.62
CA ILE A 126 14.93 0.76 -7.45
C ILE A 126 14.17 1.32 -8.65
N ASP A 127 13.45 2.42 -8.42
CA ASP A 127 12.88 3.25 -9.46
C ASP A 127 13.99 3.85 -10.31
N ILE A 128 13.79 3.84 -11.62
CA ILE A 128 14.78 4.24 -12.62
C ILE A 128 14.91 5.76 -12.76
N PHE A 129 13.96 6.53 -12.23
CA PHE A 129 13.94 7.99 -12.29
C PHE A 129 14.49 8.61 -11.00
N ASP A 130 14.06 8.12 -9.84
CA ASP A 130 14.37 8.75 -8.55
C ASP A 130 15.20 7.90 -7.58
N GLY A 131 15.50 6.65 -7.95
CA GLY A 131 16.31 5.73 -7.15
C GLY A 131 15.61 5.19 -5.91
N GLY A 132 14.32 5.47 -5.74
CA GLY A 132 13.49 5.01 -4.63
C GLY A 132 13.33 3.48 -4.64
N PRO A 133 13.24 2.82 -3.48
CA PRO A 133 13.20 1.36 -3.42
C PRO A 133 11.85 0.79 -3.87
N THR A 134 11.88 -0.35 -4.55
CA THR A 134 10.72 -1.22 -4.72
C THR A 134 10.71 -2.25 -3.61
N VAL A 135 9.66 -2.28 -2.79
CA VAL A 135 9.48 -3.31 -1.77
C VAL A 135 8.52 -4.39 -2.24
N GLU A 136 8.83 -5.64 -1.95
CA GLU A 136 8.04 -6.80 -2.37
C GLU A 136 7.79 -7.80 -1.25
N ALA A 137 6.77 -8.64 -1.44
CA ALA A 137 6.50 -9.83 -0.64
C ALA A 137 5.77 -10.88 -1.48
N TYR A 138 5.89 -12.15 -1.11
CA TYR A 138 4.88 -13.13 -1.51
C TYR A 138 3.56 -12.75 -0.83
N ILE A 139 2.49 -12.68 -1.61
CA ILE A 139 1.20 -12.18 -1.18
C ILE A 139 0.63 -12.97 0.02
N ASP A 140 0.89 -14.27 0.08
CA ASP A 140 0.43 -15.15 1.16
C ASP A 140 1.25 -15.00 2.46
N ASP A 141 2.43 -14.38 2.39
CA ASP A 141 3.25 -14.04 3.55
C ASP A 141 2.89 -12.68 4.15
N VAL A 142 2.09 -11.87 3.44
CA VAL A 142 1.64 -10.57 3.93
C VAL A 142 0.78 -10.77 5.17
N ARG A 143 1.20 -10.18 6.30
CA ARG A 143 0.59 -10.38 7.62
C ARG A 143 -0.92 -10.14 7.60
N ALA A 144 -1.38 -9.02 7.04
CA ALA A 144 -2.80 -8.71 6.91
C ALA A 144 -3.59 -9.73 6.09
N ILE A 145 -2.98 -10.34 5.06
CA ILE A 145 -3.62 -11.40 4.26
C ILE A 145 -3.69 -12.69 5.07
N ARG A 146 -2.53 -13.17 5.55
CA ARG A 146 -2.38 -14.42 6.29
C ARG A 146 -3.23 -14.47 7.56
N ASN A 147 -3.32 -13.36 8.28
CA ASN A 147 -4.04 -13.31 9.55
C ASN A 147 -5.52 -12.95 9.40
N SER A 148 -5.99 -12.63 8.18
CA SER A 148 -7.40 -12.33 7.95
C SER A 148 -8.23 -13.60 7.76
N GLN A 149 -9.42 -13.65 8.35
CA GLN A 149 -10.29 -14.83 8.33
C GLN A 149 -11.74 -14.47 8.04
N LEU A 150 -12.51 -15.45 7.55
CA LEU A 150 -13.93 -15.29 7.28
C LEU A 150 -14.76 -15.62 8.52
N TYR A 151 -15.77 -14.78 8.78
CA TYR A 151 -16.73 -14.95 9.85
C TYR A 151 -18.15 -14.75 9.32
N GLN A 152 -19.10 -15.51 9.86
CA GLN A 152 -20.52 -15.31 9.64
C GLN A 152 -21.02 -14.13 10.47
N VAL A 153 -21.88 -13.33 9.87
CA VAL A 153 -22.46 -12.13 10.48
C VAL A 153 -23.71 -12.50 11.27
N GLU A 154 -23.79 -12.01 12.50
CA GLU A 154 -25.02 -11.87 13.28
C GLU A 154 -25.25 -10.38 13.58
N VAL A 155 -26.41 -9.84 13.22
CA VAL A 155 -26.74 -8.44 13.52
C VAL A 155 -27.54 -8.36 14.81
N SER A 156 -27.03 -7.59 15.78
CA SER A 156 -27.72 -7.38 17.06
C SER A 156 -27.54 -5.96 17.59
N ALA A 157 -28.64 -5.37 18.07
CA ALA A 157 -28.63 -4.07 18.74
C ALA A 157 -27.96 -4.12 20.13
N SER A 158 -27.86 -5.30 20.75
CA SER A 158 -27.22 -5.49 22.06
C SER A 158 -25.71 -5.72 21.96
N ALA A 159 -25.14 -5.63 20.76
CA ALA A 159 -23.76 -5.92 20.55
C ALA A 159 -22.87 -4.87 21.29
N PRO A 160 -21.86 -5.30 22.07
CA PRO A 160 -21.04 -4.42 22.91
C PRO A 160 -20.07 -3.55 22.08
N GLN A 161 -20.00 -2.25 22.35
CA GLN A 161 -19.01 -1.35 21.74
C GLN A 161 -17.73 -1.25 22.57
N GLU A 162 -16.56 -1.47 21.95
CA GLU A 162 -15.27 -1.08 22.54
C GLU A 162 -14.97 0.41 22.26
N SER A 163 -14.20 1.03 23.17
CA SER A 163 -13.76 2.42 23.03
C SER A 163 -12.76 2.65 21.89
N VAL A 164 -12.03 1.60 21.47
CA VAL A 164 -11.09 1.65 20.35
C VAL A 164 -11.21 0.39 19.50
N SER A 165 -11.67 0.55 18.27
CA SER A 165 -11.77 -0.54 17.29
C SER A 165 -10.38 -1.09 16.93
N ARG A 166 -10.09 -2.33 17.33
CA ARG A 166 -8.89 -3.09 16.90
C ARG A 166 -9.14 -3.97 15.68
N TRP A 167 -10.36 -3.93 15.15
CA TRP A 167 -10.83 -4.88 14.15
C TRP A 167 -11.29 -4.16 12.91
N LEU A 168 -10.83 -4.66 11.77
CA LEU A 168 -11.25 -4.22 10.45
C LEU A 168 -12.07 -5.33 9.80
N ALA A 169 -13.27 -5.01 9.34
CA ALA A 169 -14.11 -5.91 8.55
C ALA A 169 -14.13 -5.48 7.10
N ALA A 170 -14.19 -6.44 6.19
CA ALA A 170 -14.44 -6.23 4.77
C ALA A 170 -15.56 -7.14 4.26
N SER A 171 -16.40 -6.61 3.38
CA SER A 171 -17.42 -7.40 2.68
C SER A 171 -16.75 -8.36 1.68
N THR A 172 -17.52 -9.38 1.27
CA THR A 172 -17.00 -10.50 0.47
C THR A 172 -17.37 -10.39 -1.01
N GLN A 173 -18.18 -9.40 -1.40
CA GLN A 173 -18.60 -9.17 -2.77
C GLN A 173 -17.71 -8.15 -3.47
N MET A 174 -17.25 -8.48 -4.69
CA MET A 174 -16.28 -7.65 -5.41
C MET A 174 -16.84 -6.30 -5.86
N LEU A 175 -18.03 -6.27 -6.47
CA LEU A 175 -18.62 -5.04 -7.02
C LEU A 175 -19.02 -4.02 -5.94
N ASN A 176 -19.45 -4.53 -4.78
CA ASN A 176 -19.90 -3.73 -3.64
C ASN A 176 -18.92 -3.86 -2.46
N PHE A 177 -17.62 -3.94 -2.76
CA PHE A 177 -16.62 -4.13 -1.72
C PHE A 177 -16.58 -2.92 -0.78
N THR A 178 -16.73 -3.19 0.52
CA THR A 178 -16.66 -2.20 1.58
C THR A 178 -15.69 -2.70 2.65
N ALA A 179 -15.06 -1.77 3.37
CA ALA A 179 -14.27 -2.09 4.54
C ALA A 179 -14.45 -1.00 5.61
N SER A 180 -14.61 -1.41 6.86
CA SER A 180 -14.88 -0.48 7.96
C SER A 180 -14.31 -0.98 9.28
N TRP A 181 -13.88 -0.04 10.11
CA TRP A 181 -13.56 -0.31 11.51
C TRP A 181 -14.82 -0.78 12.24
N ILE A 182 -14.71 -1.87 13.00
CA ILE A 182 -15.81 -2.42 13.80
C ILE A 182 -15.45 -2.43 15.29
N GLY A 183 -16.44 -2.25 16.14
CA GLY A 183 -16.24 -2.02 17.57
C GLY A 183 -15.83 -3.23 18.39
N ARG A 184 -15.72 -4.44 17.82
CA ARG A 184 -15.39 -5.66 18.56
C ARG A 184 -14.75 -6.74 17.71
N GLY A 185 -14.15 -7.71 18.38
CA GLY A 185 -13.70 -8.96 17.77
C GLY A 185 -14.83 -9.99 17.63
N PRO A 186 -14.55 -11.15 17.02
CA PRO A 186 -15.53 -12.20 16.84
C PRO A 186 -16.00 -12.77 18.18
N ALA A 187 -17.26 -13.20 18.24
CA ALA A 187 -17.86 -13.78 19.44
C ALA A 187 -17.34 -15.20 19.73
N ASP A 188 -16.99 -15.93 18.67
CA ASP A 188 -16.42 -17.27 18.71
C ASP A 188 -15.45 -17.51 17.53
N SER A 189 -15.11 -18.76 17.22
CA SER A 189 -14.18 -19.09 16.12
C SER A 189 -14.73 -18.83 14.71
N SER A 190 -16.02 -18.49 14.57
CA SER A 190 -16.75 -18.47 13.30
C SER A 190 -17.75 -17.32 13.14
N THR A 191 -18.14 -16.66 14.22
CA THR A 191 -19.22 -15.64 14.22
C THR A 191 -18.71 -14.27 14.66
N ILE A 192 -19.17 -13.23 13.99
CA ILE A 192 -19.02 -11.83 14.40
C ILE A 192 -20.39 -11.18 14.59
N VAL A 193 -20.58 -10.57 15.75
CA VAL A 193 -21.78 -9.80 16.03
C VAL A 193 -21.54 -8.33 15.64
N LEU A 194 -22.35 -7.80 14.73
CA LEU A 194 -22.30 -6.41 14.27
C LEU A 194 -23.50 -5.62 14.80
N THR A 195 -23.29 -4.33 15.06
CA THR A 195 -24.45 -3.42 15.25
C THR A 195 -25.17 -3.19 13.92
N PRO A 196 -26.45 -2.78 13.95
CA PRO A 196 -27.16 -2.38 12.73
C PRO A 196 -26.39 -1.36 11.89
N ASP A 197 -25.79 -0.34 12.51
CA ASP A 197 -24.99 0.67 11.80
C ASP A 197 -23.70 0.09 11.18
N GLU A 198 -23.04 -0.87 11.82
CA GLU A 198 -21.86 -1.54 11.27
C GLU A 198 -22.24 -2.40 10.07
N ALA A 199 -23.35 -3.14 10.18
CA ALA A 199 -23.89 -3.98 9.12
C ALA A 199 -24.33 -3.14 7.90
N GLU A 200 -25.01 -2.00 8.13
CA GLU A 200 -25.41 -1.06 7.09
C GLU A 200 -24.20 -0.47 6.35
N ARG A 201 -23.18 0.00 7.08
CA ARG A 201 -21.94 0.53 6.46
C ARG A 201 -21.20 -0.50 5.61
N LEU A 202 -21.24 -1.77 6.03
CA LEU A 202 -20.62 -2.88 5.30
C LEU A 202 -21.52 -3.42 4.19
N GLY A 203 -22.82 -3.10 4.20
CA GLY A 203 -23.80 -3.64 3.25
C GLY A 203 -24.04 -5.14 3.43
N VAL A 204 -24.09 -5.61 4.68
CA VAL A 204 -24.28 -7.04 5.03
C VAL A 204 -25.46 -7.23 5.98
N SER A 205 -25.99 -8.45 6.03
CA SER A 205 -27.08 -8.90 6.91
C SER A 205 -26.70 -10.16 7.67
N THR A 206 -27.52 -10.56 8.65
CA THR A 206 -27.35 -11.85 9.34
C THR A 206 -27.30 -13.00 8.33
N GLY A 207 -26.31 -13.87 8.45
CA GLY A 207 -26.06 -15.00 7.54
C GLY A 207 -25.08 -14.70 6.41
N ASP A 208 -24.75 -13.43 6.15
CA ASP A 208 -23.66 -13.07 5.25
C ASP A 208 -22.29 -13.37 5.88
N ALA A 209 -21.24 -13.28 5.07
CA ALA A 209 -19.87 -13.43 5.53
C ALA A 209 -19.08 -12.13 5.35
N VAL A 210 -18.21 -11.85 6.32
CA VAL A 210 -17.21 -10.79 6.28
C VAL A 210 -15.83 -11.35 6.54
N ARG A 211 -14.80 -10.69 5.97
CA ARG A 211 -13.41 -10.98 6.28
C ARG A 211 -12.91 -10.02 7.36
N LEU A 212 -12.44 -10.56 8.47
CA LEU A 212 -11.92 -9.80 9.60
C LEU A 212 -10.40 -9.81 9.69
N LEU A 213 -9.84 -8.71 10.17
CA LEU A 213 -8.43 -8.56 10.52
C LEU A 213 -8.29 -7.80 11.85
N GLU A 214 -7.55 -8.38 12.78
CA GLU A 214 -7.06 -7.68 13.98
C GLU A 214 -5.82 -6.84 13.61
N THR A 215 -5.79 -5.57 14.02
CA THR A 215 -4.84 -4.56 13.49
C THR A 215 -3.74 -4.12 14.42
#